data_AF-Q60279-F1
#
_entry.id   AF-Q60279-F1
#
_cell.length_a   1.000
_cell.length_b   1.000
_cell.length_c   1.000
_cell.angle_alpha   90.00
_cell.angle_beta   90.00
_cell.angle_gamma   90.00
#
_symmetry.space_group_name_H-M   'P 1'
#
loop_
_entity.id
_entity.type
_entity.pdbx_description
1 polymer ?
#
loop_
_entity_poly.entity_id
_entity_poly.type
_entity_poly.pdbx_seq_one_letter_code
_entity_poly.pdbx_strand_id
1 'polypeptide(L)'
;MESKEFDDDKIKIISMTPKSEKSDKIVMQIVEEFINSFPDDRYKFRVLLKVAELICKNGLCNEAFLILDKIPDSYYKSSALYKMADILYRNKEHDRLIQIAEKIPDDYKKSEVLLKVVELLCESGKYDEAINIAEKIPDNYYKSEALFKIAETLSNKGYYDKAVEIAEKIPDNF
;
A
#
# COMPACT_ATOMS: atom_id res chain seq x y z
N MET A 1 2.96 -9.91 33.02
CA MET A 1 4.13 -9.81 32.11
C MET A 1 3.79 -9.06 30.82
N GLU A 2 2.63 -8.41 30.72
CA GLU A 2 2.07 -7.86 29.48
C GLU A 2 2.64 -6.48 29.07
N SER A 3 3.27 -5.73 29.97
CA SER A 3 3.71 -4.35 29.67
C SER A 3 5.08 -4.22 29.01
N LYS A 4 5.85 -5.30 28.86
CA LYS A 4 7.12 -5.29 28.12
C LYS A 4 6.94 -5.51 26.61
N GLU A 5 5.72 -5.78 26.16
CA GLU A 5 5.48 -6.32 24.81
C GLU A 5 5.69 -5.29 23.69
N PHE A 6 5.59 -3.99 24.00
CA PHE A 6 5.85 -2.90 23.07
C PHE A 6 6.72 -1.86 23.75
N ASP A 7 8.04 -1.95 23.52
CA ASP A 7 8.96 -0.86 23.86
C ASP A 7 8.71 0.28 22.86
N ASP A 8 7.64 1.05 23.11
CA ASP A 8 7.23 2.18 22.27
C ASP A 8 8.35 3.21 22.12
N ASP A 9 9.23 3.33 23.11
CA ASP A 9 10.41 4.20 23.05
C ASP A 9 11.40 3.71 21.99
N LYS A 10 11.71 2.41 21.93
CA LYS A 10 12.53 1.85 20.84
C LYS A 10 11.88 2.02 19.47
N ILE A 11 10.58 1.75 19.37
CA ILE A 11 9.85 1.94 18.11
C ILE A 11 9.91 3.41 17.67
N LYS A 12 9.75 4.33 18.62
CA LYS A 12 9.86 5.77 18.37
C LYS A 12 11.26 6.15 17.90
N ILE A 13 12.32 5.61 18.50
CA ILE A 13 13.70 5.80 18.03
C ILE A 13 13.87 5.36 16.57
N ILE A 14 13.39 4.17 16.21
CA ILE A 14 13.46 3.67 14.83
C ILE A 14 12.72 4.64 13.89
N SER A 15 11.53 5.09 14.28
CA SER A 15 10.70 6.00 13.50
C SER A 15 11.29 7.41 13.32
N MET A 16 12.27 7.79 14.15
CA MET A 16 12.97 9.08 14.10
C MET A 16 14.30 9.00 13.32
N THR A 17 14.62 7.85 12.72
CA THR A 17 15.83 7.69 11.91
C THR A 17 15.80 8.68 10.73
N PRO A 18 16.81 9.55 10.56
CA PRO A 18 16.82 10.50 9.46
C PRO A 18 16.85 9.77 8.10
N LYS A 19 15.99 10.19 7.18
CA LYS A 19 16.02 9.70 5.79
C LYS A 19 17.36 10.06 5.14
N SER A 20 18.08 9.06 4.64
CA SER A 20 19.37 9.22 3.98
C SER A 20 19.64 8.03 3.06
N GLU A 21 20.69 8.07 2.25
CA GLU A 21 21.09 6.91 1.42
C GLU A 21 21.42 5.64 2.23
N LYS A 22 21.61 5.77 3.56
CA LYS A 22 21.93 4.66 4.47
C LYS A 22 20.80 4.32 5.43
N SER A 23 19.63 4.97 5.34
CA SER A 23 18.54 4.76 6.29
C SER A 23 18.07 3.31 6.29
N ASP A 24 17.96 2.66 5.13
CA ASP A 24 17.63 1.23 5.02
C ASP A 24 18.52 0.36 5.94
N LYS A 25 19.86 0.51 5.83
CA LYS A 25 20.78 -0.30 6.63
C LYS A 25 20.65 -0.02 8.13
N ILE A 26 20.53 1.24 8.52
CA ILE A 26 20.44 1.65 9.92
C ILE A 26 19.12 1.16 10.53
N VAL A 27 17.99 1.42 9.85
CA VAL A 27 16.67 0.97 10.29
C VAL A 27 16.65 -0.55 10.43
N MET A 28 17.15 -1.29 9.44
CA MET A 28 17.13 -2.75 9.49
C MET A 28 18.00 -3.31 10.62
N GLN A 29 19.15 -2.69 10.93
CA GLN A 29 19.97 -3.08 12.08
C GLN A 29 19.23 -2.88 13.41
N ILE A 30 18.61 -1.72 13.62
CA ILE A 30 17.88 -1.44 14.86
C ILE A 30 16.65 -2.37 14.98
N VAL A 31 15.97 -2.62 13.86
CA VAL A 31 14.83 -3.56 13.82
C VAL A 31 15.29 -4.97 14.16
N GLU A 32 16.42 -5.44 13.62
CA GLU A 32 16.96 -6.77 13.90
C GLU A 32 17.35 -6.92 15.37
N GLU A 33 18.05 -5.96 15.94
CA GLU A 33 18.36 -5.92 17.37
C GLU A 33 17.08 -5.92 18.22
N PHE A 34 16.07 -5.17 17.81
CA PHE A 34 14.80 -5.09 18.52
C PHE A 34 14.01 -6.40 18.46
N ILE A 35 13.84 -7.01 17.28
CA ILE A 35 13.10 -8.28 17.16
C ILE A 35 13.82 -9.46 17.81
N ASN A 36 15.15 -9.42 17.91
CA ASN A 36 15.93 -10.45 18.61
C ASN A 36 15.66 -10.45 20.12
N SER A 37 15.05 -9.39 20.68
CA SER A 37 14.60 -9.37 22.08
C SER A 37 13.31 -10.15 22.34
N PHE A 38 12.61 -10.60 21.28
CA PHE A 38 11.39 -11.39 21.38
C PHE A 38 11.67 -12.86 21.00
N PRO A 39 11.41 -13.84 21.88
CA PRO A 39 11.68 -15.24 21.57
C PRO A 39 10.66 -15.88 20.61
N ASP A 40 9.38 -15.49 20.69
CA ASP A 40 8.30 -16.05 19.87
C ASP A 40 8.06 -15.19 18.62
N ASP A 41 8.08 -15.83 17.46
CA ASP A 41 7.93 -15.19 16.15
C ASP A 41 6.57 -14.49 15.98
N ARG A 42 5.51 -14.93 16.68
CA ARG A 42 4.21 -14.24 16.67
C ARG A 42 4.33 -12.82 17.21
N TYR A 43 5.13 -12.61 18.26
CA TYR A 43 5.39 -11.27 18.78
C TYR A 43 6.29 -10.48 17.83
N LYS A 44 7.32 -11.11 17.24
CA LYS A 44 8.17 -10.46 16.22
C LYS A 44 7.34 -9.92 15.07
N PHE A 45 6.42 -10.72 14.51
CA PHE A 45 5.58 -10.26 13.39
C PHE A 45 4.65 -9.12 13.80
N ARG A 46 4.01 -9.17 14.97
CA ARG A 46 3.19 -8.07 15.48
C ARG A 46 3.99 -6.76 15.62
N VAL A 47 5.21 -6.86 16.13
CA VAL A 47 6.11 -5.72 16.28
C VAL A 47 6.54 -5.18 14.90
N LEU A 48 6.96 -6.05 13.98
CA LEU A 48 7.37 -5.65 12.63
C LEU A 48 6.23 -4.94 11.87
N LEU A 49 4.99 -5.42 11.96
CA LEU A 49 3.82 -4.75 11.37
C LEU A 49 3.64 -3.32 11.90
N LYS A 50 3.79 -3.15 13.23
CA LYS A 50 3.64 -1.84 13.87
C LYS A 50 4.79 -0.90 13.52
N VAL A 51 6.02 -1.40 13.52
CA VAL A 51 7.21 -0.62 13.14
C VAL A 51 7.10 -0.16 11.69
N ALA A 52 6.75 -1.05 10.76
CA ALA A 52 6.56 -0.70 9.35
C ALA A 52 5.52 0.42 9.17
N GLU A 53 4.36 0.31 9.81
CA GLU A 53 3.33 1.36 9.76
C GLU A 53 3.86 2.71 10.26
N LEU A 54 4.58 2.72 11.39
CA LEU A 54 5.06 3.94 12.01
C LEU A 54 6.19 4.60 11.23
N ILE A 55 7.17 3.84 10.74
CA ILE A 55 8.28 4.43 10.00
C ILE A 55 7.85 4.93 8.62
N CYS A 56 6.87 4.27 7.98
CA CYS A 56 6.30 4.79 6.73
C CYS A 56 5.54 6.11 6.96
N LYS A 57 4.80 6.25 8.08
CA LYS A 57 4.19 7.55 8.46
C LYS A 57 5.22 8.69 8.58
N ASN A 58 6.47 8.36 8.91
CA ASN A 58 7.58 9.31 9.01
C ASN A 58 8.44 9.40 7.73
N GLY A 59 7.96 8.88 6.59
CA GLY A 59 8.60 9.02 5.29
C GLY A 59 9.64 7.96 4.93
N LEU A 60 9.80 6.93 5.78
CA LEU A 60 10.68 5.76 5.59
C LEU A 60 9.89 4.55 5.05
N CYS A 61 9.09 4.77 3.98
CA CYS A 61 8.23 3.71 3.46
C CYS A 61 9.03 2.60 2.74
N ASN A 62 10.21 2.88 2.19
CA ASN A 62 11.07 1.84 1.57
C ASN A 62 11.55 0.86 2.64
N GLU A 63 11.96 1.38 3.79
CA GLU A 63 12.37 0.61 4.95
C GLU A 63 11.20 -0.18 5.51
N ALA A 64 10.00 0.42 5.54
CA ALA A 64 8.79 -0.30 5.93
C ALA A 64 8.49 -1.49 4.99
N PHE A 65 8.74 -1.36 3.68
CA PHE A 65 8.64 -2.49 2.76
C PHE A 65 9.62 -3.61 3.09
N LEU A 66 10.90 -3.27 3.35
CA LEU A 66 11.92 -4.27 3.74
C LEU A 66 11.52 -5.01 5.02
N ILE A 67 10.88 -4.33 5.96
CA ILE A 67 10.34 -4.93 7.18
C ILE A 67 9.19 -5.88 6.86
N LEU A 68 8.22 -5.47 6.04
CA LEU A 68 7.05 -6.30 5.72
C LEU A 68 7.40 -7.51 4.85
N ASP A 69 8.43 -7.43 4.01
CA ASP A 69 8.93 -8.56 3.22
C ASP A 69 9.47 -9.71 4.09
N LYS A 70 9.85 -9.43 5.35
CA LYS A 70 10.27 -10.45 6.33
C LYS A 70 9.09 -11.19 6.99
N ILE A 71 7.85 -10.77 6.73
CA ILE A 71 6.65 -11.33 7.37
C ILE A 71 5.97 -12.31 6.38
N PRO A 72 5.61 -13.53 6.82
CA PRO A 72 4.80 -14.44 6.01
C PRO A 72 3.46 -13.82 5.60
N ASP A 73 2.98 -14.21 4.43
CA ASP A 73 1.70 -13.75 3.92
C ASP A 73 0.57 -14.14 4.88
N SER A 74 -0.20 -13.15 5.27
CA SER A 74 -1.23 -13.27 6.29
C SER A 74 -2.18 -12.08 6.19
N TYR A 75 -3.38 -12.24 6.74
CA TYR A 75 -4.35 -11.15 6.86
C TYR A 75 -3.75 -9.89 7.49
N TYR A 76 -2.88 -10.06 8.47
CA TYR A 76 -2.21 -8.97 9.17
C TYR A 76 -1.19 -8.25 8.29
N LYS A 77 -0.42 -8.97 7.47
CA LYS A 77 0.46 -8.38 6.46
C LYS A 77 -0.35 -7.59 5.43
N SER A 78 -1.45 -8.14 4.92
CA SER A 78 -2.37 -7.42 4.02
C SER A 78 -2.89 -6.14 4.67
N SER A 79 -3.24 -6.17 5.96
CA SER A 79 -3.72 -4.99 6.69
C SER A 79 -2.64 -3.92 6.86
N ALA A 80 -1.38 -4.29 7.15
CA ALA A 80 -0.29 -3.34 7.25
C ALA A 80 0.05 -2.71 5.89
N LEU A 81 0.13 -3.52 4.84
CA LEU A 81 0.32 -3.04 3.47
C LEU A 81 -0.79 -2.08 3.04
N TYR A 82 -2.06 -2.42 3.33
CA TYR A 82 -3.19 -1.53 3.06
C TYR A 82 -3.06 -0.17 3.76
N LYS A 83 -2.69 -0.14 5.04
CA LYS A 83 -2.47 1.13 5.76
C LYS A 83 -1.31 1.93 5.20
N MET A 84 -0.26 1.27 4.72
CA MET A 84 0.83 1.93 4.00
C MET A 84 0.35 2.48 2.66
N ALA A 85 -0.51 1.76 1.92
CA ALA A 85 -1.12 2.27 0.70
C ALA A 85 -1.92 3.54 0.97
N ASP A 86 -2.67 3.64 2.07
CA ASP A 86 -3.36 4.89 2.44
C ASP A 86 -2.41 6.06 2.67
N ILE A 87 -1.22 5.80 3.24
CA ILE A 87 -0.19 6.84 3.43
C ILE A 87 0.34 7.29 2.07
N LEU A 88 0.75 6.35 1.22
CA LEU A 88 1.29 6.65 -0.10
C LEU A 88 0.28 7.34 -1.01
N TYR A 89 -0.99 6.93 -0.97
CA TYR A 89 -2.07 7.55 -1.72
C TYR A 89 -2.27 9.02 -1.31
N ARG A 90 -2.30 9.30 0.01
CA ARG A 90 -2.37 10.68 0.52
C ARG A 90 -1.17 11.53 0.10
N ASN A 91 0.00 10.90 -0.01
CA ASN A 91 1.22 11.55 -0.49
C ASN A 91 1.31 11.64 -2.02
N LYS A 92 0.31 11.14 -2.76
CA LYS A 92 0.29 11.06 -4.23
C LYS A 92 1.49 10.29 -4.83
N GLU A 93 2.04 9.33 -4.08
CA GLU A 93 3.19 8.50 -4.48
C GLU A 93 2.75 7.28 -5.32
N HIS A 94 2.29 7.51 -6.54
CA HIS A 94 1.68 6.48 -7.41
C HIS A 94 2.56 5.25 -7.67
N ASP A 95 3.85 5.43 -8.01
CA ASP A 95 4.76 4.31 -8.30
C ASP A 95 4.91 3.37 -7.09
N ARG A 96 5.00 3.93 -5.88
CA ARG A 96 5.10 3.13 -4.65
C ARG A 96 3.76 2.50 -4.29
N LEU A 97 2.64 3.17 -4.59
CA LEU A 97 1.31 2.62 -4.37
C LEU A 97 1.06 1.37 -5.23
N ILE A 98 1.53 1.37 -6.49
CA ILE A 98 1.50 0.18 -7.37
C ILE A 98 2.29 -0.97 -6.75
N GLN A 99 3.51 -0.71 -6.27
CA GLN A 99 4.34 -1.73 -5.61
C GLN A 99 3.67 -2.31 -4.35
N ILE A 100 2.94 -1.50 -3.57
CA ILE A 100 2.14 -2.03 -2.45
C ILE A 100 1.03 -2.95 -2.96
N ALA A 101 0.27 -2.51 -3.97
CA ALA A 101 -0.87 -3.24 -4.48
C ALA A 101 -0.49 -4.66 -4.93
N GLU A 102 0.67 -4.81 -5.60
CA GLU A 102 1.19 -6.10 -6.05
C GLU A 102 1.54 -7.05 -4.91
N LYS A 103 1.94 -6.50 -3.75
CA LYS A 103 2.36 -7.26 -2.58
C LYS A 103 1.23 -7.63 -1.62
N ILE A 104 0.01 -7.12 -1.81
CA ILE A 104 -1.13 -7.46 -0.94
C ILE A 104 -1.69 -8.83 -1.33
N PRO A 105 -1.67 -9.83 -0.42
CA PRO A 105 -2.21 -11.17 -0.72
C PRO A 105 -3.75 -11.25 -0.69
N ASP A 106 -4.41 -10.34 0.03
CA ASP A 106 -5.87 -10.32 0.17
C ASP A 106 -6.51 -9.59 -1.02
N ASP A 107 -7.24 -10.30 -1.86
CA ASP A 107 -7.79 -9.75 -3.11
C ASP A 107 -8.75 -8.57 -2.89
N TYR A 108 -9.52 -8.56 -1.80
CA TYR A 108 -10.41 -7.44 -1.47
C TYR A 108 -9.62 -6.17 -1.19
N LYS A 109 -8.64 -6.23 -0.27
CA LYS A 109 -7.75 -5.09 0.02
C LYS A 109 -6.89 -4.70 -1.18
N LYS A 110 -6.42 -5.67 -1.95
CA LYS A 110 -5.67 -5.42 -3.19
C LYS A 110 -6.52 -4.63 -4.18
N SER A 111 -7.78 -5.02 -4.35
CA SER A 111 -8.72 -4.35 -5.24
C SER A 111 -8.94 -2.89 -4.83
N GLU A 112 -9.13 -2.63 -3.54
CA GLU A 112 -9.30 -1.26 -3.02
C GLU A 112 -8.02 -0.40 -3.23
N VAL A 113 -6.83 -0.98 -3.07
CA VAL A 113 -5.57 -0.27 -3.33
C VAL A 113 -5.35 -0.04 -4.83
N LEU A 114 -5.71 -0.98 -5.70
CA LEU A 114 -5.63 -0.79 -7.15
C LEU A 114 -6.61 0.30 -7.63
N LEU A 115 -7.80 0.42 -7.04
CA LEU A 115 -8.70 1.55 -7.30
C LEU A 115 -8.02 2.88 -6.96
N LYS A 116 -7.36 2.98 -5.79
CA LYS A 116 -6.58 4.17 -5.41
C LYS A 116 -5.46 4.49 -6.41
N VAL A 117 -4.82 3.47 -7.00
CA VAL A 117 -3.85 3.66 -8.09
C VAL A 117 -4.53 4.26 -9.32
N VAL A 118 -5.68 3.73 -9.73
CA VAL A 118 -6.46 4.23 -10.88
C VAL A 118 -6.81 5.71 -10.71
N GLU A 119 -7.26 6.11 -9.53
CA GLU A 119 -7.58 7.51 -9.23
C GLU A 119 -6.38 8.43 -9.44
N LEU A 120 -5.19 8.07 -8.93
CA LEU A 120 -3.97 8.87 -9.11
C LEU A 120 -3.50 8.93 -10.57
N LEU A 121 -3.65 7.83 -11.31
CA LEU A 121 -3.32 7.79 -12.73
C LEU A 121 -4.29 8.66 -13.55
N CYS A 122 -5.58 8.66 -13.22
CA CYS A 122 -6.57 9.55 -13.82
C CYS A 122 -6.29 11.03 -13.53
N GLU A 123 -5.95 11.38 -12.29
CA GLU A 123 -5.57 12.74 -11.89
C GLU A 123 -4.34 13.25 -12.67
N SER A 124 -3.39 12.37 -12.95
CA SER A 124 -2.17 12.68 -13.72
C SER A 124 -2.33 12.56 -15.24
N GLY A 125 -3.53 12.21 -15.73
CA GLY A 125 -3.81 12.06 -17.17
C GLY A 125 -3.25 10.79 -17.81
N LYS A 126 -2.74 9.85 -17.02
CA LYS A 126 -2.17 8.57 -17.47
C LYS A 126 -3.26 7.52 -17.71
N TYR A 127 -4.19 7.80 -18.63
CA TYR A 127 -5.41 7.01 -18.81
C TYR A 127 -5.16 5.56 -19.25
N ASP A 128 -4.19 5.31 -20.13
CA ASP A 128 -3.90 3.95 -20.58
C ASP A 128 -3.31 3.07 -19.46
N GLU A 129 -2.47 3.66 -18.61
CA GLU A 129 -2.00 3.00 -17.39
C GLU A 129 -3.17 2.75 -16.42
N ALA A 130 -4.06 3.72 -16.24
CA ALA A 130 -5.24 3.58 -15.38
C ALA A 130 -6.14 2.43 -15.85
N ILE A 131 -6.39 2.30 -17.16
CA ILE A 131 -7.18 1.21 -17.75
C ILE A 131 -6.52 -0.15 -17.48
N ASN A 132 -5.21 -0.27 -17.74
CA ASN A 132 -4.47 -1.51 -17.49
C ASN A 132 -4.50 -1.93 -16.01
N ILE A 133 -4.45 -0.97 -15.07
CA ILE A 133 -4.60 -1.25 -13.64
C ILE A 133 -6.03 -1.67 -13.30
N ALA A 134 -7.05 -0.97 -13.81
CA ALA A 134 -8.45 -1.29 -13.56
C ALA A 134 -8.82 -2.71 -14.04
N GLU A 135 -8.29 -3.14 -15.19
CA GLU A 135 -8.53 -4.48 -15.73
C GLU A 135 -7.99 -5.60 -14.83
N LYS A 136 -6.93 -5.31 -14.05
CA LYS A 136 -6.27 -6.24 -13.13
C LYS A 136 -6.91 -6.29 -11.75
N ILE A 137 -7.95 -5.51 -11.48
CA ILE A 137 -8.67 -5.54 -10.21
C ILE A 137 -9.42 -6.88 -10.08
N PRO A 138 -9.14 -7.70 -9.04
CA PRO A 138 -9.79 -9.00 -8.86
C PRO A 138 -11.28 -8.91 -8.54
N ASP A 139 -11.68 -7.96 -7.69
CA ASP A 139 -13.05 -7.80 -7.24
C ASP A 139 -13.89 -6.99 -8.25
N ASN A 140 -15.04 -7.53 -8.64
CA ASN A 140 -15.89 -6.92 -9.68
C ASN A 140 -16.49 -5.58 -9.26
N TYR A 141 -16.81 -5.38 -7.97
CA TYR A 141 -17.34 -4.11 -7.49
C TYR A 141 -16.29 -3.01 -7.66
N TYR A 142 -15.07 -3.26 -7.17
CA TYR A 142 -13.97 -2.28 -7.30
C TYR A 142 -13.51 -2.10 -8.75
N LYS A 143 -13.56 -3.16 -9.58
CA LYS A 143 -13.27 -3.06 -11.02
C LYS A 143 -14.27 -2.14 -11.72
N SER A 144 -15.56 -2.28 -11.40
CA SER A 144 -16.62 -1.44 -11.95
C SER A 144 -16.43 0.02 -11.53
N GLU A 145 -16.13 0.26 -10.25
CA GLU A 145 -15.85 1.60 -9.72
C GLU A 145 -14.64 2.25 -10.41
N ALA A 146 -13.56 1.49 -10.63
CA ALA A 146 -12.36 1.97 -11.32
C ALA A 146 -12.63 2.35 -12.78
N LEU A 147 -13.31 1.47 -13.53
CA LEU A 147 -13.66 1.73 -14.94
C LEU A 147 -14.63 2.91 -15.06
N PHE A 148 -15.61 3.02 -14.16
CA PHE A 148 -16.49 4.17 -14.07
C PHE A 148 -15.69 5.46 -13.85
N LYS A 149 -14.73 5.46 -12.91
CA LYS A 149 -13.91 6.64 -12.62
C LYS A 149 -13.08 7.09 -13.82
N ILE A 150 -12.55 6.14 -14.59
CA ILE A 150 -11.82 6.42 -15.83
C ILE A 150 -12.77 7.03 -16.87
N ALA A 151 -13.93 6.42 -17.11
CA ALA A 151 -14.92 6.92 -18.08
C ALA A 151 -15.41 8.34 -17.71
N GLU A 152 -15.73 8.58 -16.44
CA GLU A 152 -16.10 9.90 -15.92
C GLU A 152 -14.99 10.92 -16.19
N THR A 153 -13.75 10.58 -15.88
CA THR A 153 -12.62 11.51 -16.04
C THR A 153 -12.35 11.81 -17.52
N LEU A 154 -12.43 10.81 -18.39
CA LEU A 154 -12.29 10.99 -19.84
C LEU A 154 -13.40 11.88 -20.41
N SER A 155 -14.65 11.67 -20.00
CA SER A 155 -15.81 12.47 -20.40
C SER A 155 -15.64 13.93 -19.99
N ASN A 156 -15.22 14.17 -18.74
CA ASN A 156 -14.95 15.52 -18.23
C ASN A 156 -13.81 16.24 -18.96
N LYS A 157 -12.92 15.50 -19.65
CA LYS A 157 -11.86 16.05 -20.50
C LYS A 157 -12.26 16.15 -21.98
N GLY A 158 -13.49 15.76 -22.33
CA GLY A 158 -14.01 15.80 -23.70
C GLY A 158 -13.63 14.60 -24.57
N TYR A 159 -13.04 13.55 -23.99
CA TYR A 159 -12.70 12.31 -24.71
C TYR A 159 -13.90 11.35 -24.75
N TYR A 160 -15.02 11.80 -25.34
CA TYR A 160 -16.31 11.11 -25.25
C TYR A 160 -16.29 9.69 -25.84
N ASP A 161 -15.70 9.48 -27.02
CA ASP A 161 -15.65 8.16 -27.66
C ASP A 161 -14.92 7.15 -26.77
N LYS A 162 -13.78 7.56 -26.19
CA LYS A 162 -13.03 6.72 -25.26
C LYS A 162 -13.77 6.53 -23.93
N ALA A 163 -14.48 7.55 -23.45
CA ALA A 163 -15.31 7.42 -22.26
C ALA A 163 -16.42 6.38 -22.44
N VAL A 164 -17.08 6.36 -23.60
CA VAL A 164 -18.08 5.33 -23.95
C VAL A 164 -17.43 3.96 -24.06
N GLU A 165 -16.30 3.83 -24.75
CA GLU A 165 -15.56 2.56 -24.87
C GLU A 165 -15.20 1.96 -23.49
N ILE A 166 -14.77 2.80 -22.55
CA ILE A 166 -14.46 2.34 -21.19
C ILE A 166 -15.73 2.03 -20.39
N ALA A 167 -16.80 2.81 -20.55
CA ALA A 167 -18.08 2.56 -19.88
C ALA A 167 -18.69 1.21 -20.31
N GLU A 168 -18.56 0.82 -21.57
CA GLU A 168 -19.01 -0.49 -22.07
C GLU A 168 -18.26 -1.68 -21.48
N LYS A 169 -17.09 -1.46 -20.87
CA LYS A 169 -16.30 -2.50 -20.18
C LYS A 169 -16.70 -2.69 -18.71
N ILE A 170 -17.58 -1.85 -18.17
CA ILE A 170 -18.02 -1.93 -16.77
C ILE A 170 -18.86 -3.21 -16.60
N PRO A 171 -18.48 -4.13 -15.70
CA PRO A 171 -19.26 -5.34 -15.43
C PRO A 171 -20.70 -5.02 -14.97
N ASP A 172 -21.69 -5.75 -15.51
CA ASP A 172 -23.12 -5.60 -15.17
C ASP A 172 -23.50 -6.11 -13.75
N ASN A 173 -22.53 -6.53 -12.95
CA ASN A 173 -22.77 -7.32 -11.74
C ASN A 173 -22.87 -6.42 -10.49
N PHE A 174 -24.09 -6.14 -10.03
CA PHE A 174 -24.40 -5.67 -8.67
C PHE A 174 -24.71 -6.85 -7.74
#